data_AF-A0A239A2R4-F1
#
_entry.id   AF-A0A239A2R4-F1
#
_cell.length_a   1.000
_cell.length_b   1.000
_cell.length_c   1.000
_cell.angle_alpha   90.00
_cell.angle_beta   90.00
_cell.angle_gamma   90.00
#
_symmetry.space_group_name_H-M   'P 1'
#
loop_
_entity.id
_entity.type
_entity.pdbx_description
1 polymer ?
#
loop_
_entity_poly.entity_id
_entity_poly.type
_entity_poly.pdbx_seq_one_letter_code
_entity_poly.pdbx_strand_id
1 'polypeptide(L)' 'MGNITAMLAKIKSAIARSQDFNGDKTSKNPAFVEYVAKNNVMETIKTKSPILKEMLDKGEIKIIGGYYNIHSSEVIFL' A
#
# COMPACT_ATOMS: atom_id res chain seq x y z
N MET A 1 9.98 6.74 22.47
CA MET A 1 9.77 7.12 21.05
C MET A 1 10.29 6.04 20.07
N GLY A 2 10.10 4.73 20.34
CA GLY A 2 10.72 3.66 19.53
C GLY A 2 9.80 2.98 18.51
N ASN A 3 8.51 2.83 18.83
CA ASN A 3 7.62 1.94 18.07
C ASN A 3 7.09 2.54 16.77
N ILE A 4 6.89 3.86 16.72
CA ILE A 4 6.37 4.55 15.52
C ILE A 4 7.44 4.57 14.42
N THR A 5 8.70 4.86 14.76
CA THR A 5 9.82 4.84 13.79
C THR A 5 10.00 3.47 13.14
N ALA A 6 9.88 2.39 13.94
CA ALA A 6 9.93 1.03 13.44
C ALA A 6 8.74 0.69 12.50
N MET A 7 7.54 1.21 12.78
CA MET A 7 6.40 1.07 11.85
C MET A 7 6.61 1.85 10.56
N LEU A 8 7.08 3.10 10.63
CA LEU A 8 7.35 3.93 9.46
C LEU A 8 8.44 3.32 8.56
N ALA A 9 9.41 2.60 9.14
CA ALA A 9 10.41 1.87 8.37
C ALA A 9 9.79 0.80 7.45
N LYS A 10 8.66 0.18 7.84
CA LYS A 10 8.01 -0.89 7.07
C LYS A 10 7.34 -0.39 5.79
N ILE A 11 7.02 0.90 5.69
CA ILE A 11 6.36 1.50 4.52
C ILE A 11 7.33 2.27 3.61
N LYS A 12 8.64 2.28 3.92
CA LYS A 12 9.64 3.02 3.12
C LYS A 12 9.70 2.57 1.66
N SER A 13 9.60 1.26 1.40
CA SER A 13 9.56 0.72 0.04
C SER A 13 8.34 1.22 -0.74
N ALA A 14 7.18 1.27 -0.09
CA ALA A 14 5.96 1.81 -0.69
C ALA A 14 6.08 3.29 -1.02
N ILE A 15 6.69 4.09 -0.14
CA ILE A 15 6.99 5.52 -0.39
C ILE A 15 7.93 5.68 -1.59
N ALA A 16 8.96 4.82 -1.70
CA ALA A 16 9.90 4.85 -2.82
C ALA A 16 9.24 4.48 -4.15
N ARG A 17 8.33 3.50 -4.15
CA ARG A 17 7.52 3.16 -5.35
C ARG A 17 6.51 4.22 -5.73
N SER A 18 6.14 5.09 -4.79
CA SER A 18 5.12 6.12 -5.01
C SER A 18 5.68 7.44 -5.54
N GLN A 19 6.96 7.48 -5.90
CA GLN A 19 7.63 8.69 -6.37
C GLN A 19 7.20 9.12 -7.77
N ASP A 20 6.46 8.29 -8.49
CA ASP A 20 5.80 8.60 -9.76
C ASP A 20 4.47 9.36 -9.59
N PHE A 21 4.00 9.56 -8.35
CA PHE A 21 2.80 10.34 -8.07
C PHE A 21 2.90 11.77 -8.61
N ASN A 22 1.87 12.20 -9.35
CA ASN A 22 1.77 13.57 -9.85
C ASN A 22 1.10 14.48 -8.80
N GLY A 23 1.87 15.44 -8.27
CA GLY A 23 1.40 16.39 -7.26
C GLY A 23 2.36 16.54 -6.09
N ASP A 24 1.89 17.12 -4.99
CA ASP A 24 2.69 17.32 -3.79
C ASP A 24 2.91 15.98 -3.04
N LYS A 25 4.18 15.60 -2.82
CA LYS A 25 4.60 14.31 -2.25
C LYS A 25 4.88 14.43 -0.75
N THR A 26 3.95 15.06 -0.03
CA THR A 26 4.06 15.26 1.41
C THR A 26 2.98 14.48 2.16
N SER A 27 3.25 14.14 3.43
CA SER A 27 2.26 13.50 4.30
C SER A 27 1.03 14.38 4.60
N LYS A 28 1.06 15.65 4.19
CA LYS A 28 -0.06 16.58 4.27
C LYS A 28 -1.01 16.47 3.09
N ASN A 29 -0.60 15.83 1.99
CA ASN A 29 -1.45 15.57 0.84
C ASN A 29 -2.17 14.22 1.01
N PRO A 30 -3.48 14.20 1.29
CA PRO A 30 -4.21 12.96 1.52
C PRO A 30 -4.16 12.02 0.30
N ALA A 31 -4.17 12.56 -0.92
CA ALA A 31 -4.11 11.76 -2.15
C ALA A 31 -2.75 11.04 -2.29
N PHE A 32 -1.66 11.69 -1.89
CA PHE A 32 -0.35 11.06 -1.87
C PHE A 32 -0.25 9.98 -0.80
N VAL A 33 -0.78 10.26 0.41
CA VAL A 33 -0.82 9.26 1.51
C VAL A 33 -1.64 8.05 1.12
N GLU A 34 -2.80 8.26 0.49
CA GLU A 34 -3.64 7.19 -0.05
C GLU A 34 -2.87 6.38 -1.09
N TYR A 35 -2.24 7.03 -2.07
CA TYR A 35 -1.44 6.37 -3.11
C TYR A 35 -0.30 5.51 -2.54
N VAL A 36 0.42 6.02 -1.53
CA VAL A 36 1.43 5.26 -0.79
C VAL A 36 0.82 4.05 -0.08
N ALA A 37 -0.37 4.19 0.52
CA ALA A 37 -1.06 3.08 1.17
C ALA A 37 -1.44 1.98 0.17
N LYS A 38 -1.94 2.34 -1.03
CA LYS A 38 -2.23 1.37 -2.12
C LYS A 38 -0.99 0.58 -2.49
N ASN A 39 0.12 1.28 -2.74
CA ASN A 39 1.39 0.66 -3.08
C ASN A 39 1.93 -0.24 -1.95
N ASN A 40 1.70 0.13 -0.70
CA ASN A 40 2.08 -0.69 0.46
C ASN A 40 1.31 -2.02 0.53
N VAL A 41 0.00 -2.01 0.23
CA VAL A 41 -0.81 -3.24 0.16
C VAL A 41 -0.27 -4.16 -0.93
N MET A 42 -0.08 -3.63 -2.14
CA MET A 42 0.41 -4.41 -3.28
C MET A 42 1.81 -4.98 -3.04
N GLU A 43 2.72 -4.19 -2.48
CA GLU A 43 4.07 -4.64 -2.14
C GLU A 43 4.05 -5.73 -1.08
N THR A 44 3.28 -5.55 -0.01
CA THR A 44 3.22 -6.50 1.10
C THR A 44 2.79 -7.88 0.60
N ILE A 45 1.82 -7.93 -0.30
CA ILE A 45 1.30 -9.19 -0.83
C ILE A 45 2.33 -9.88 -1.72
N LYS A 46 2.98 -9.13 -2.62
CA LYS A 46 4.01 -9.68 -3.52
C LYS A 46 5.28 -10.14 -2.80
N THR A 47 5.66 -9.44 -1.73
CA THR A 47 6.95 -9.66 -1.04
C THR A 47 6.87 -10.67 0.10
N LYS A 48 5.72 -10.80 0.76
CA LYS A 48 5.60 -11.66 1.95
C LYS A 48 5.08 -13.06 1.68
N SER A 49 4.54 -13.35 0.50
CA SER A 49 4.07 -14.68 0.16
C SER A 49 4.50 -15.10 -1.24
N PRO A 50 5.55 -15.93 -1.36
CA PRO A 50 5.96 -16.53 -2.62
C PRO A 50 4.82 -17.34 -3.27
N ILE A 51 4.02 -18.02 -2.45
CA ILE A 51 2.89 -18.85 -2.91
C ILE A 51 1.81 -17.98 -3.55
N LEU A 52 1.36 -16.92 -2.87
CA LEU A 52 0.33 -16.03 -3.42
C LEU A 52 0.83 -15.28 -4.66
N LYS A 53 2.13 -14.93 -4.69
CA LYS A 53 2.75 -14.33 -5.87
C LYS A 53 2.71 -15.31 -7.06
N GLU A 54 3.11 -16.56 -6.86
CA GLU A 54 3.07 -17.58 -7.91
C GLU A 54 1.64 -17.81 -8.43
N MET A 55 0.66 -17.89 -7.54
CA MET A 55 -0.76 -18.03 -7.92
C MET A 55 -1.28 -16.81 -8.69
N LEU A 56 -0.85 -15.60 -8.32
CA LEU A 56 -1.19 -14.37 -9.05
C LEU A 56 -0.55 -14.35 -10.46
N ASP A 57 0.74 -14.73 -10.56
CA ASP A 57 1.49 -14.75 -11.82
C ASP A 57 0.93 -15.82 -12.78
N LYS A 58 0.41 -16.93 -12.25
CA LYS A 58 -0.32 -17.97 -13.02
C LYS A 58 -1.77 -17.58 -13.37
N GLY A 59 -2.27 -16.47 -12.83
CA GLY A 59 -3.65 -16.02 -13.03
C GLY A 59 -4.71 -16.86 -12.28
N GLU A 60 -4.30 -17.69 -11.33
CA GLU A 60 -5.19 -18.53 -10.52
C GLU A 60 -6.00 -17.71 -9.51
N ILE A 61 -5.43 -16.61 -9.04
CA ILE A 61 -6.09 -15.65 -8.14
C ILE A 61 -5.95 -14.23 -8.65
N LYS A 62 -6.91 -13.38 -8.28
CA LYS A 62 -6.79 -11.93 -8.38
C LYS A 62 -6.71 -11.34 -6.99
N ILE A 63 -5.89 -10.30 -6.84
CA ILE A 63 -5.68 -9.63 -5.57
C ILE A 63 -6.22 -8.21 -5.72
N ILE A 64 -7.21 -7.88 -4.90
CA ILE A 64 -7.84 -6.57 -4.84
C ILE A 64 -7.42 -5.95 -3.52
N GLY A 65 -6.80 -4.77 -3.58
CA GLY A 65 -6.51 -4.00 -2.36
C GLY A 65 -7.81 -3.41 -1.84
N GLY A 66 -8.08 -3.56 -0.55
CA GLY A 66 -9.17 -2.84 0.12
C GLY A 66 -8.58 -1.88 1.14
N TYR A 67 -9.07 -0.64 1.18
CA TYR A 67 -8.82 0.23 2.32
C TYR A 67 -10.13 0.68 2.95
N TYR A 68 -10.11 0.77 4.26
CA TYR A 68 -11.25 1.21 5.05
C TYR A 68 -11.15 2.70 5.32
N ASN A 69 -12.13 3.47 4.87
CA ASN A 69 -12.24 4.88 5.20
C ASN A 69 -12.87 5.03 6.59
N ILE A 70 -12.08 5.46 7.57
CA ILE A 70 -12.52 5.61 8.96
C ILE A 70 -13.60 6.69 9.10
N HIS A 71 -13.64 7.67 8.20
CA HIS A 71 -14.61 8.77 8.26
C HIS A 71 -15.97 8.38 7.66
N SER A 72 -15.99 7.71 6.50
CA SER A 72 -17.25 7.31 5.84
C SER A 72 -17.73 5.91 6.23
N SER A 73 -16.91 5.11 6.92
CA SER A 73 -17.12 3.69 7.19
C SER A 73 -17.21 2.80 5.94
N GLU A 74 -16.76 3.31 4.79
CA GLU A 74 -16.80 2.58 3.52
C GLU A 74 -15.51 1.79 3.28
N VAL A 75 -15.67 0.65 2.62
CA VAL A 75 -14.55 -0.10 2.06
C VAL A 75 -14.41 0.29 0.60
N ILE A 76 -13.24 0.81 0.25
CA ILE A 76 -12.91 1.17 -1.14
C ILE A 76 -11.95 0.12 -1.67
N PHE A 77 -12.38 -0.54 -2.75
CA PHE A 77 -11.59 -1.53 -3.48
C PHE A 77 -10.76 -0.85 -4.57
N LEU A 78 -9.53 -1.31 -4.72
CA LEU A 78 -8.47 -0.74 -5.58
C LEU A 78 -8.26 -1.56 -6.84
#